data_AF-A0A328MEN6-F1
#
_entry.id   AF-A0A328MEN6-F1
#
_cell.length_a   1.000
_cell.length_b   1.000
_cell.length_c   1.000
_cell.angle_alpha   90.00
_cell.angle_beta   90.00
_cell.angle_gamma   90.00
#
_symmetry.space_group_name_H-M   'P 1'
#
loop_
_entity.id
_entity.type
_entity.pdbx_description
1 polymer ?
#
loop_
_entity_poly.entity_id
_entity_poly.type
_entity_poly.pdbx_seq_one_letter_code
_entity_poly.pdbx_strand_id
1 'polypeptide(L)'
;MIAFSFIRGEEVLLDGSVRRYGGTNFSESVKEAHDASKASIQSRISNLESGGVKGTGEEATRLIPGTPGKVTGGSSTKLGRNILESMGLPRSASRKGYQAQNIIPKNLRNHPVLKKIGMDMDHADNGIFLPIPAKDPSALSRHRGFHSVYNNVVKDQLDKLNINQSIKELEQQVFELQQKLKKGTESGLPLYKSKVLEIGIEKFYKTKLNEEIKIWKRGGGATEELWERWINK
;
A
#
# COMPACT_ATOMS: atom_id res chain seq x y z
N MET A 1 47.43 17.68 -10.37
CA MET A 1 45.95 17.60 -10.28
C MET A 1 45.50 16.45 -11.15
N ILE A 2 45.02 15.36 -10.57
CA ILE A 2 44.47 14.22 -11.33
C ILE A 2 42.95 14.35 -11.26
N ALA A 3 42.32 14.47 -12.42
CA ALA A 3 40.88 14.64 -12.55
C ALA A 3 40.18 13.29 -12.38
N PHE A 4 39.27 13.18 -11.41
CA PHE A 4 38.35 12.05 -11.30
C PHE A 4 37.17 12.27 -12.25
N SER A 5 36.98 11.35 -13.18
CA SER A 5 35.81 11.36 -14.06
C SER A 5 34.62 10.77 -13.31
N PHE A 6 33.73 11.62 -12.82
CA PHE A 6 32.49 11.20 -12.18
C PHE A 6 31.51 10.70 -13.24
N ILE A 7 31.45 9.38 -13.45
CA ILE A 7 30.38 8.74 -14.20
C ILE A 7 29.41 8.13 -13.19
N ARG A 8 28.23 8.75 -13.06
CA ARG A 8 27.00 8.18 -12.47
C ARG A 8 27.19 7.13 -11.35
N GLY A 9 27.54 7.57 -10.14
CA GLY A 9 27.30 6.81 -8.90
C GLY A 9 28.25 5.65 -8.58
N GLU A 10 29.33 5.47 -9.34
CA GLU A 10 30.38 4.50 -9.03
C GLU A 10 31.73 5.19 -8.83
N GLU A 11 32.46 4.80 -7.80
CA GLU A 11 33.86 5.18 -7.58
C GLU A 11 34.74 3.93 -7.69
N VAL A 12 35.75 3.97 -8.56
CA VAL A 12 36.77 2.92 -8.65
C VAL A 12 37.94 3.30 -7.75
N LEU A 13 38.19 2.49 -6.74
CA LEU A 13 39.29 2.66 -5.81
C LEU A 13 40.62 2.25 -6.45
N LEU A 14 41.71 2.74 -5.85
CA LEU A 14 43.09 2.52 -6.31
C LEU A 14 43.51 1.05 -6.32
N ASP A 15 42.82 0.19 -5.56
CA ASP A 15 43.02 -1.26 -5.52
C ASP A 15 42.19 -2.01 -6.58
N GLY A 16 41.48 -1.29 -7.45
CA GLY A 16 40.60 -1.85 -8.47
C GLY A 16 39.23 -2.27 -7.95
N SER A 17 38.95 -2.10 -6.65
CA SER A 17 37.62 -2.35 -6.11
C SER A 17 36.66 -1.20 -6.43
N VAL A 18 35.38 -1.52 -6.64
CA VAL A 18 34.35 -0.51 -6.96
C VAL A 18 33.52 -0.24 -5.71
N ARG A 19 33.51 1.01 -5.24
CA ARG A 19 32.57 1.50 -4.23
C ARG A 19 31.35 2.11 -4.91
N ARG A 20 30.19 1.49 -4.68
CA ARG A 20 28.89 2.01 -5.12
C ARG A 20 28.31 2.91 -4.04
N TYR A 21 28.37 4.22 -4.26
CA TYR A 21 27.70 5.18 -3.40
C TYR A 21 26.28 5.42 -3.92
N GLY A 22 25.35 4.56 -3.48
CA GLY A 22 23.91 4.81 -3.54
C GLY A 22 23.22 4.52 -4.87
N GLY A 23 22.18 3.69 -4.79
CA GLY A 23 21.15 3.60 -5.82
C GLY A 23 20.69 2.18 -6.12
N THR A 24 20.06 1.50 -5.15
CA THR A 24 18.92 0.70 -5.62
C THR A 24 17.96 1.71 -6.25
N ASN A 25 17.56 1.47 -7.49
CA ASN A 25 16.55 2.34 -8.10
C ASN A 25 15.34 2.37 -7.17
N PHE A 26 14.66 3.51 -6.98
CA PHE A 26 13.53 3.57 -6.04
C PHE A 26 12.49 2.45 -6.29
N SER A 27 12.35 2.01 -7.55
CA SER A 27 11.56 0.83 -7.93
C SER A 27 12.06 -0.49 -7.33
N GLU A 28 13.37 -0.70 -7.23
CA GLU A 28 14.00 -1.85 -6.57
C GLU A 28 13.78 -1.79 -5.06
N SER A 29 13.97 -0.65 -4.41
CA SER A 29 13.70 -0.51 -2.97
C SER A 29 12.22 -0.76 -2.64
N VAL A 30 11.31 -0.29 -3.50
CA VAL A 30 9.88 -0.60 -3.38
C VAL A 30 9.66 -2.11 -3.56
N LYS A 31 10.27 -2.75 -4.56
CA LYS A 31 10.14 -4.20 -4.76
C LYS A 31 10.63 -4.99 -3.53
N GLU A 32 11.80 -4.67 -3.01
CA GLU A 32 12.36 -5.28 -1.80
C GLU A 32 11.44 -5.09 -0.59
N ALA A 33 10.90 -3.89 -0.40
CA ALA A 33 9.98 -3.61 0.69
C ALA A 33 8.66 -4.38 0.58
N HIS A 34 8.15 -4.59 -0.64
CA HIS A 34 6.97 -5.42 -0.88
C HIS A 34 7.28 -6.90 -0.57
N ASP A 35 8.42 -7.42 -1.01
CA ASP A 35 8.82 -8.80 -0.74
C ASP A 35 9.10 -9.04 0.76
N ALA A 36 9.78 -8.10 1.43
CA ALA A 36 9.97 -8.10 2.87
C ALA A 36 8.65 -8.01 3.64
N SER A 37 7.71 -7.18 3.17
CA SER A 37 6.38 -7.11 3.75
C SER A 37 5.65 -8.45 3.65
N LYS A 38 5.71 -9.16 2.52
CA LYS A 38 5.08 -10.48 2.39
C LYS A 38 5.64 -11.48 3.40
N ALA A 39 6.96 -11.49 3.60
CA ALA A 39 7.62 -12.36 4.57
C ALA A 39 7.24 -12.00 6.02
N SER A 40 7.22 -10.72 6.38
CA SER A 40 6.81 -10.26 7.72
C SER A 40 5.33 -10.55 8.02
N ILE A 41 4.47 -10.49 7.00
CA ILE A 41 3.05 -10.84 7.15
C ILE A 41 2.90 -12.33 7.45
N GLN A 42 3.61 -13.19 6.71
CA GLN A 42 3.59 -14.64 6.93
C GLN A 42 4.02 -15.00 8.36
N SER A 43 5.05 -14.34 8.90
CA SER A 43 5.52 -14.63 10.27
C SER A 43 4.57 -14.11 11.35
N ARG A 44 3.95 -12.92 11.18
CA ARG A 44 2.94 -12.41 12.12
C ARG A 44 1.72 -13.32 12.18
N ILE A 45 1.25 -13.81 11.03
CA ILE A 45 0.10 -14.73 10.95
C ILE A 45 0.46 -16.09 11.57
N SER A 46 1.63 -16.67 11.28
CA SER A 46 2.03 -17.96 11.87
C SER A 46 2.16 -17.89 13.41
N ASN A 47 2.60 -16.76 13.95
CA ASN A 47 2.69 -16.56 15.39
C ASN A 47 1.32 -16.46 16.07
N LEU A 48 0.29 -16.01 15.34
CA LEU A 48 -1.09 -15.97 15.82
C LEU A 48 -1.73 -17.36 15.80
N GLU A 49 -1.50 -18.14 14.73
CA GLU A 49 -2.04 -19.50 14.58
C GLU A 49 -1.42 -20.51 15.57
N SER A 50 -0.17 -20.29 15.98
CA SER A 50 0.54 -21.17 16.93
C SER A 50 0.20 -20.92 18.41
N GLY A 51 -0.72 -20.00 18.72
CA GLY A 51 -1.14 -19.73 20.10
C GLY A 51 -0.02 -19.16 21.00
N GLY A 52 1.09 -18.74 20.41
CA GLY A 52 2.30 -18.30 21.11
C GLY A 52 2.25 -16.87 21.61
N VAL A 53 1.34 -16.56 22.54
CA VAL A 53 1.46 -15.36 23.39
C VAL A 53 1.56 -15.80 24.83
N LYS A 54 2.73 -16.35 25.19
CA LYS A 54 3.18 -16.46 26.59
C LYS A 54 4.13 -15.29 26.85
N GLY A 55 3.57 -14.20 27.37
CA GLY A 55 4.31 -13.03 27.83
C GLY A 55 3.51 -12.32 28.90
N THR A 56 3.94 -12.48 30.14
CA THR A 56 3.43 -11.78 31.34
C THR A 56 3.95 -10.34 31.36
N GLY A 57 3.05 -9.36 31.50
CA GLY A 57 3.35 -7.97 31.88
C GLY A 57 3.59 -6.99 30.73
N GLU A 58 2.68 -6.02 30.61
CA GLU A 58 2.77 -4.71 29.93
C GLU A 58 3.06 -4.69 28.40
N GLU A 59 2.09 -4.14 27.65
CA GLU A 59 2.01 -4.01 26.18
C GLU A 59 2.20 -5.31 25.37
N ALA A 60 1.12 -6.10 25.28
CA ALA A 60 0.95 -6.98 24.12
C ALA A 60 1.14 -6.14 22.85
N THR A 61 2.17 -6.46 22.06
CA THR A 61 2.56 -5.70 20.88
C THR A 61 1.35 -5.57 19.95
N ARG A 62 0.80 -4.36 19.80
CA ARG A 62 -0.44 -4.14 19.04
C ARG A 62 -0.23 -4.51 17.57
N LEU A 63 -1.22 -5.16 16.97
CA LEU A 63 -1.20 -5.50 15.54
C LEU A 63 -1.46 -4.28 14.65
N ILE A 64 -2.29 -3.36 15.15
CA ILE A 64 -2.59 -2.10 14.51
C ILE A 64 -1.95 -0.97 15.32
N PRO A 65 -0.96 -0.25 14.74
CA PRO A 65 -0.32 0.89 15.39
C PRO A 65 -1.32 2.00 15.74
N GLY A 66 -1.10 2.67 16.88
CA GLY A 66 -1.89 3.83 17.33
C GLY A 66 -2.17 3.80 18.84
N THR A 67 -3.29 4.39 19.27
CA THR A 67 -3.75 4.37 20.67
C THR A 67 -5.26 4.18 20.74
N PRO A 68 -5.79 3.16 21.44
CA PRO A 68 -7.23 2.90 21.50
C PRO A 68 -8.08 4.12 21.82
N GLY A 69 -9.24 4.23 21.17
CA GLY A 69 -10.13 5.40 21.28
C GLY A 69 -9.68 6.64 20.48
N LYS A 70 -8.46 6.67 19.93
CA LYS A 70 -7.90 7.85 19.25
C LYS A 70 -7.34 7.51 17.86
N VAL A 71 -8.05 7.94 16.82
CA VAL A 71 -7.55 7.85 15.43
C VAL A 71 -6.68 9.05 15.09
N THR A 72 -5.46 8.80 14.65
CA THR A 72 -4.51 9.84 14.21
C THR A 72 -4.22 9.72 12.70
N GLY A 73 -3.59 10.75 12.13
CA GLY A 73 -3.19 10.76 10.73
C GLY A 73 -4.29 11.16 9.73
N GLY A 74 -4.06 10.87 8.45
CA GLY A 74 -4.87 11.29 7.31
C GLY A 74 -4.11 12.09 6.25
N SER A 75 -2.78 12.10 6.30
CA SER A 75 -1.90 12.79 5.36
C SER A 75 -1.10 11.81 4.53
N SER A 76 -1.46 11.67 3.25
CA SER A 76 -0.71 10.85 2.28
C SER A 76 0.75 11.31 2.12
N THR A 77 1.04 12.58 2.42
CA THR A 77 2.41 13.10 2.49
C THR A 77 3.15 12.53 3.71
N LYS A 78 2.54 12.54 4.89
CA LYS A 78 3.13 11.99 6.12
C LYS A 78 3.31 10.47 6.01
N LEU A 79 2.27 9.76 5.54
CA LEU A 79 2.31 8.33 5.24
C LEU A 79 3.51 7.99 4.35
N GLY A 80 3.66 8.69 3.21
CA GLY A 80 4.75 8.39 2.30
C GLY A 80 6.14 8.67 2.89
N ARG A 81 6.28 9.60 3.85
CA ARG A 81 7.55 9.79 4.58
C ARG A 81 7.81 8.62 5.55
N ASN A 82 6.76 8.15 6.23
CA ASN A 82 6.87 7.02 7.16
C ASN A 82 7.20 5.71 6.41
N ILE A 83 6.63 5.48 5.22
CA ILE A 83 6.98 4.33 4.38
C ILE A 83 8.46 4.38 3.96
N LEU A 84 8.97 5.54 3.52
CA LEU A 84 10.39 5.69 3.17
C LEU A 84 11.30 5.34 4.35
N GLU A 85 10.99 5.86 5.53
CA GLU A 85 11.74 5.57 6.74
C GLU A 85 11.72 4.07 7.10
N SER A 86 10.56 3.39 6.97
CA SER A 86 10.47 1.94 7.18
C SER A 86 11.28 1.11 6.18
N MET A 87 11.60 1.68 5.01
CA MET A 87 12.45 1.08 4.00
C MET A 87 13.95 1.37 4.24
N GLY A 88 14.29 2.08 5.32
CA GLY A 88 15.66 2.55 5.57
C GLY A 88 16.09 3.71 4.66
N LEU A 89 15.14 4.36 3.98
CA LEU A 89 15.40 5.49 3.10
C LEU A 89 15.16 6.83 3.80
N PRO A 90 15.85 7.92 3.39
CA PRO A 90 15.56 9.25 3.89
C PRO A 90 14.10 9.63 3.66
N ARG A 91 13.45 10.23 4.66
CA ARG A 91 12.06 10.74 4.56
C ARG A 91 11.85 11.76 3.43
N SER A 92 12.93 12.38 2.96
CA SER A 92 12.98 13.34 1.84
C SER A 92 13.24 12.70 0.47
N ALA A 93 13.47 11.39 0.40
CA ALA A 93 13.81 10.70 -0.85
C ALA A 93 12.75 10.91 -1.94
N SER A 94 13.21 10.99 -3.19
CA SER A 94 12.33 11.15 -4.34
C SER A 94 11.46 9.92 -4.54
N ARG A 95 10.17 10.13 -4.74
CA ARG A 95 9.16 9.09 -5.01
C ARG A 95 8.69 9.16 -6.47
N LYS A 96 9.57 9.61 -7.37
CA LYS A 96 9.22 9.87 -8.78
C LYS A 96 8.64 8.60 -9.40
N GLY A 97 7.44 8.72 -9.96
CA GLY A 97 6.73 7.58 -10.57
C GLY A 97 5.85 6.79 -9.60
N TYR A 98 5.75 7.16 -8.33
CA TYR A 98 4.95 6.46 -7.32
C TYR A 98 4.12 7.43 -6.46
N GLN A 99 3.06 6.90 -5.84
CA GLN A 99 2.29 7.58 -4.80
C GLN A 99 2.05 6.65 -3.62
N ALA A 100 2.08 7.21 -2.41
CA ALA A 100 1.66 6.49 -1.22
C ALA A 100 0.15 6.31 -1.24
N GLN A 101 -0.29 5.06 -1.07
CA GLN A 101 -1.67 4.66 -0.92
C GLN A 101 -1.89 4.18 0.51
N ASN A 102 -3.00 4.60 1.12
CA ASN A 102 -3.48 4.05 2.38
C ASN A 102 -4.18 2.71 2.10
N ILE A 103 -3.81 1.64 2.78
CA ILE A 103 -4.50 0.34 2.70
C ILE A 103 -5.89 0.44 3.34
N ILE A 104 -5.97 0.91 4.58
CA ILE A 104 -7.23 1.36 5.18
C ILE A 104 -7.40 2.85 4.84
N PRO A 105 -8.39 3.22 3.99
CA PRO A 105 -8.51 4.56 3.44
C PRO A 105 -8.72 5.65 4.49
N LYS A 106 -8.03 6.79 4.33
CA LYS A 106 -8.13 7.93 5.26
C LYS A 106 -9.54 8.53 5.38
N ASN A 107 -10.38 8.42 4.34
CA ASN A 107 -11.78 8.88 4.40
C ASN A 107 -12.63 8.05 5.38
N LEU A 108 -12.15 6.86 5.77
CA LEU A 108 -12.81 6.02 6.76
C LEU A 108 -12.32 6.27 8.18
N ARG A 109 -11.44 7.26 8.44
CA ARG A 109 -10.90 7.56 9.78
C ARG A 109 -11.96 7.72 10.88
N ASN A 110 -13.19 8.08 10.50
CA ASN A 110 -14.30 8.28 11.44
C ASN A 110 -15.12 7.01 11.71
N HIS A 111 -14.79 5.88 11.07
CA HIS A 111 -15.48 4.60 11.24
C HIS A 111 -15.44 4.14 12.71
N PRO A 112 -16.56 3.68 13.30
CA PRO A 112 -16.63 3.31 14.71
C PRO A 112 -15.56 2.28 15.14
N VAL A 113 -15.34 1.24 14.33
CA VAL A 113 -14.30 0.22 14.61
C VAL A 113 -12.91 0.85 14.65
N LEU A 114 -12.56 1.69 13.67
CA LEU A 114 -11.25 2.35 13.61
C LEU A 114 -11.04 3.30 14.78
N LYS A 115 -12.10 3.98 15.24
CA LYS A 115 -12.08 4.78 16.47
C LYS A 115 -11.85 3.95 17.71
N LYS A 116 -12.57 2.83 17.85
CA LYS A 116 -12.45 1.95 19.00
C LYS A 116 -11.04 1.40 19.13
N ILE A 117 -10.47 0.86 18.04
CA ILE A 117 -9.09 0.39 18.04
C ILE A 117 -8.09 1.55 18.05
N GLY A 118 -8.46 2.74 17.60
CA GLY A 118 -7.59 3.92 17.61
C GLY A 118 -6.35 3.76 16.72
N MET A 119 -6.60 3.56 15.43
CA MET A 119 -5.58 3.35 14.40
C MET A 119 -4.82 4.64 14.05
N ASP A 120 -3.50 4.57 13.87
CA ASP A 120 -2.73 5.61 13.17
C ASP A 120 -2.80 5.41 11.66
N MET A 121 -3.57 6.27 10.99
CA MET A 121 -3.82 6.19 9.55
C MET A 121 -2.55 6.45 8.73
N ASP A 122 -1.55 7.14 9.27
CA ASP A 122 -0.32 7.49 8.56
C ASP A 122 0.86 6.54 8.90
N HIS A 123 0.65 5.51 9.70
CA HIS A 123 1.68 4.51 9.99
C HIS A 123 2.10 3.75 8.71
N ALA A 124 3.38 3.38 8.60
CA ALA A 124 3.93 2.69 7.44
C ALA A 124 3.19 1.37 7.11
N ASP A 125 2.82 0.59 8.15
CA ASP A 125 2.01 -0.63 8.02
C ASP A 125 0.66 -0.40 7.30
N ASN A 126 0.07 0.80 7.40
CA ASN A 126 -1.15 1.16 6.67
C ASN A 126 -0.88 1.70 5.25
N GLY A 127 0.35 1.57 4.77
CA GLY A 127 0.85 2.23 3.58
C GLY A 127 1.46 1.30 2.57
N ILE A 128 1.37 1.68 1.29
CA ILE A 128 2.10 1.04 0.21
C ILE A 128 2.44 2.06 -0.87
N PHE A 129 3.62 1.93 -1.50
CA PHE A 129 3.94 2.72 -2.69
C PHE A 129 3.40 2.02 -3.94
N LEU A 130 2.54 2.73 -4.65
CA LEU A 130 1.99 2.24 -5.91
C LEU A 130 2.47 3.09 -7.06
N PRO A 131 2.86 2.46 -8.18
CA PRO A 131 3.32 3.21 -9.32
C PRO A 131 2.17 4.03 -9.88
N ILE A 132 2.46 5.28 -10.26
CA ILE A 132 1.47 6.12 -10.92
C ILE A 132 1.09 5.50 -12.27
N PRO A 133 -0.11 5.80 -12.77
CA PRO A 133 -0.55 5.29 -14.06
C PRO A 133 0.42 5.70 -15.20
N ALA A 134 0.93 4.72 -15.95
CA ALA A 134 1.95 4.86 -17.00
C ALA A 134 1.65 3.95 -18.21
N LYS A 135 2.48 3.98 -19.27
CA LYS A 135 2.30 3.13 -20.46
C LYS A 135 2.67 1.67 -20.21
N ASP A 136 3.75 1.44 -19.48
CA ASP A 136 4.28 0.10 -19.27
C ASP A 136 3.34 -0.75 -18.41
N PRO A 137 3.28 -2.07 -18.61
CA PRO A 137 2.56 -2.94 -17.70
C PRO A 137 3.17 -2.87 -16.28
N SER A 138 2.37 -3.18 -15.27
CA SER A 138 2.86 -3.35 -13.90
C SER A 138 2.19 -4.54 -13.26
N ALA A 139 2.97 -5.28 -12.47
CA ALA A 139 2.44 -6.31 -11.58
C ALA A 139 1.70 -5.71 -10.37
N LEU A 140 1.93 -4.42 -10.06
CA LEU A 140 1.29 -3.71 -8.97
C LEU A 140 0.07 -2.94 -9.46
N SER A 141 -0.86 -2.71 -8.53
CA SER A 141 -1.97 -1.80 -8.75
C SER A 141 -1.45 -0.39 -9.04
N ARG A 142 -2.10 0.32 -9.96
CA ARG A 142 -1.78 1.73 -10.25
C ARG A 142 -2.56 2.65 -9.32
N HIS A 143 -1.94 3.74 -8.86
CA HIS A 143 -2.59 4.71 -7.97
C HIS A 143 -2.38 6.16 -8.39
N ARG A 144 -3.49 6.89 -8.53
CA ARG A 144 -3.51 8.35 -8.67
C ARG A 144 -4.80 8.97 -8.13
N GLY A 145 -4.73 9.51 -6.93
CA GLY A 145 -5.85 10.23 -6.32
C GLY A 145 -6.91 9.31 -5.70
N PHE A 146 -8.18 9.68 -5.83
CA PHE A 146 -9.28 9.04 -5.11
C PHE A 146 -9.90 7.86 -5.90
N HIS A 147 -10.24 6.76 -5.20
CA HIS A 147 -10.78 5.52 -5.77
C HIS A 147 -12.01 5.03 -4.97
N SER A 148 -13.22 5.40 -5.41
CA SER A 148 -14.45 5.10 -4.65
C SER A 148 -14.72 3.61 -4.48
N VAL A 149 -14.52 2.79 -5.52
CA VAL A 149 -14.82 1.34 -5.47
C VAL A 149 -14.04 0.66 -4.35
N TYR A 150 -12.72 0.87 -4.31
CA TYR A 150 -11.88 0.31 -3.26
C TYR A 150 -12.32 0.82 -1.88
N ASN A 151 -12.55 2.13 -1.74
CA ASN A 151 -12.97 2.72 -0.48
C ASN A 151 -14.31 2.18 0.03
N ASN A 152 -15.28 1.96 -0.85
CA ASN A 152 -16.57 1.37 -0.53
C ASN A 152 -16.39 -0.06 -0.01
N VAL A 153 -15.63 -0.89 -0.72
CA VAL A 153 -15.39 -2.28 -0.28
C VAL A 153 -14.73 -2.31 1.09
N VAL A 154 -13.72 -1.47 1.35
CA VAL A 154 -13.09 -1.44 2.69
C VAL A 154 -14.09 -0.99 3.76
N LYS A 155 -14.96 -0.01 3.46
CA LYS A 155 -16.03 0.41 4.36
C LYS A 155 -16.98 -0.75 4.66
N ASP A 156 -17.45 -1.45 3.64
CA ASP A 156 -18.42 -2.54 3.78
C ASP A 156 -17.84 -3.71 4.58
N GLN A 157 -16.53 -3.98 4.46
CA GLN A 157 -15.86 -4.98 5.29
C GLN A 157 -15.73 -4.54 6.75
N LEU A 158 -15.49 -3.26 7.02
CA LEU A 158 -15.45 -2.73 8.38
C LEU A 158 -16.86 -2.69 9.01
N ASP A 159 -17.89 -2.39 8.24
CA ASP A 159 -19.29 -2.38 8.70
C ASP A 159 -19.78 -3.78 9.11
N LYS A 160 -19.19 -4.85 8.57
CA LYS A 160 -19.50 -6.26 8.92
C LYS A 160 -18.96 -6.66 10.30
N LEU A 161 -18.05 -5.88 10.89
CA LEU A 161 -17.41 -6.23 12.16
C LEU A 161 -18.32 -5.90 13.36
N ASN A 162 -18.36 -6.79 14.34
CA ASN A 162 -19.15 -6.55 15.55
C ASN A 162 -18.41 -5.58 16.48
N ILE A 163 -18.82 -4.32 16.47
CA ILE A 163 -18.24 -3.23 17.28
C ILE A 163 -18.23 -3.52 18.79
N ASN A 164 -19.05 -4.45 19.29
CA ASN A 164 -19.09 -4.81 20.71
C ASN A 164 -17.98 -5.77 21.14
N GLN A 165 -17.24 -6.37 20.19
CA GLN A 165 -16.08 -7.21 20.49
C GLN A 165 -14.95 -6.43 21.19
N SER A 166 -14.03 -7.14 21.82
CA SER A 166 -12.87 -6.54 22.48
C SER A 166 -11.98 -5.78 21.48
N ILE A 167 -11.17 -4.85 21.98
CA ILE A 167 -10.18 -4.14 21.14
C ILE A 167 -9.24 -5.13 20.46
N LYS A 168 -8.80 -6.17 21.17
CA LYS A 168 -7.89 -7.21 20.65
C LYS A 168 -8.51 -7.96 19.46
N GLU A 169 -9.77 -8.37 19.55
CA GLU A 169 -10.46 -9.07 18.46
C GLU A 169 -10.67 -8.16 17.24
N LEU A 170 -11.09 -6.91 17.45
CA LEU A 170 -11.26 -5.95 16.37
C LEU A 170 -9.93 -5.58 15.71
N GLU A 171 -8.85 -5.45 16.49
CA GLU A 171 -7.49 -5.25 15.94
C GLU A 171 -7.07 -6.41 15.05
N GLN A 172 -7.31 -7.65 15.48
CA GLN A 172 -7.01 -8.85 14.70
C GLN A 172 -7.78 -8.85 13.38
N GLN A 173 -9.09 -8.61 13.41
CA GLN A 173 -9.93 -8.59 12.21
C GLN A 173 -9.54 -7.46 11.24
N VAL A 174 -9.26 -6.25 11.76
CA VAL A 174 -8.81 -5.12 10.94
C VAL A 174 -7.41 -5.38 10.37
N PHE A 175 -6.53 -6.02 11.14
CA PHE A 175 -5.21 -6.42 10.66
C PHE A 175 -5.31 -7.43 9.52
N GLU A 176 -6.13 -8.47 9.65
CA GLU A 176 -6.38 -9.45 8.57
C GLU A 176 -6.95 -8.81 7.31
N LEU A 177 -7.94 -7.92 7.46
CA LEU A 177 -8.49 -7.14 6.36
C LEU A 177 -7.40 -6.31 5.69
N GLN A 178 -6.59 -5.59 6.46
CA GLN A 178 -5.46 -4.80 5.94
C GLN A 178 -4.49 -5.69 5.14
N GLN A 179 -4.17 -6.90 5.61
CA GLN A 179 -3.26 -7.79 4.89
C GLN A 179 -3.85 -8.31 3.58
N LYS A 180 -5.13 -8.70 3.57
CA LYS A 180 -5.83 -9.15 2.36
C LYS A 180 -5.87 -8.05 1.29
N LEU A 181 -6.18 -6.82 1.71
CA LEU A 181 -6.20 -5.64 0.84
C LEU A 181 -4.81 -5.31 0.29
N LYS A 182 -3.77 -5.37 1.14
CA LYS A 182 -2.39 -5.17 0.73
C LYS A 182 -1.96 -6.19 -0.32
N LYS A 183 -2.21 -7.48 -0.07
CA LYS A 183 -1.91 -8.57 -1.02
C LYS A 183 -2.63 -8.41 -2.36
N GLY A 184 -3.90 -7.98 -2.34
CA GLY A 184 -4.66 -7.70 -3.57
C GLY A 184 -4.03 -6.58 -4.37
N THR A 185 -3.62 -5.52 -3.67
CA THR A 185 -2.95 -4.38 -4.28
C THR A 185 -1.60 -4.76 -4.89
N GLU A 186 -0.82 -5.58 -4.18
CA GLU A 186 0.45 -6.14 -4.65
C GLU A 186 0.29 -7.12 -5.83
N SER A 187 -0.89 -7.71 -5.96
CA SER A 187 -1.25 -8.63 -7.06
C SER A 187 -1.86 -7.91 -8.27
N GLY A 188 -1.88 -6.58 -8.27
CA GLY A 188 -2.35 -5.79 -9.41
C GLY A 188 -3.85 -5.57 -9.46
N LEU A 189 -4.61 -5.86 -8.40
CA LEU A 189 -6.06 -5.63 -8.43
C LEU A 189 -6.39 -4.15 -8.67
N PRO A 190 -7.22 -3.83 -9.66
CA PRO A 190 -7.49 -2.45 -10.03
C PRO A 190 -8.21 -1.70 -8.90
N LEU A 191 -7.80 -0.45 -8.64
CA LEU A 191 -8.49 0.44 -7.68
C LEU A 191 -9.61 1.27 -8.34
N TYR A 192 -9.56 1.44 -9.67
CA TYR A 192 -10.45 2.34 -10.43
C TYR A 192 -11.33 1.58 -11.41
N LYS A 193 -12.61 1.99 -11.52
CA LYS A 193 -13.54 1.50 -12.55
C LYS A 193 -12.94 1.70 -13.95
N SER A 194 -13.32 0.83 -14.88
CA SER A 194 -12.94 1.00 -16.28
C SER A 194 -13.86 2.02 -16.94
N LYS A 195 -13.29 3.13 -17.39
CA LYS A 195 -13.98 4.09 -18.25
C LYS A 195 -14.31 3.49 -19.61
N VAL A 196 -13.53 2.52 -20.08
CA VAL A 196 -13.78 1.84 -21.36
C VAL A 196 -15.07 1.02 -21.27
N LEU A 197 -15.27 0.31 -20.17
CA LEU A 197 -16.50 -0.45 -19.94
C LEU A 197 -17.70 0.50 -19.76
N GLU A 198 -17.54 1.61 -19.04
CA GLU A 198 -18.59 2.63 -18.89
C GLU A 198 -19.00 3.27 -20.22
N ILE A 199 -18.05 3.50 -21.13
CA ILE A 199 -18.30 4.08 -22.46
C ILE A 199 -18.88 3.04 -23.43
N GLY A 200 -18.62 1.75 -23.19
CA GLY A 200 -18.90 0.64 -24.10
C GLY A 200 -17.76 0.42 -25.10
N ILE A 201 -17.31 -0.83 -25.24
CA ILE A 201 -16.14 -1.20 -26.06
C ILE A 201 -16.32 -0.76 -27.52
N GLU A 202 -17.50 -1.03 -28.10
CA GLU A 202 -17.79 -0.69 -29.48
C GLU A 202 -17.72 0.83 -29.72
N LYS A 203 -18.35 1.62 -28.85
CA LYS A 203 -18.31 3.09 -28.92
C LYS A 203 -16.89 3.60 -28.75
N PHE A 204 -16.14 3.04 -27.80
CA PHE A 204 -14.75 3.42 -27.52
C PHE A 204 -13.84 3.32 -28.75
N TYR A 205 -14.00 2.28 -29.57
CA TYR A 205 -13.26 2.13 -30.83
C TYR A 205 -13.86 2.95 -31.98
N LYS A 206 -15.20 2.93 -32.14
CA LYS A 206 -15.87 3.66 -33.23
C LYS A 206 -15.62 5.17 -33.18
N THR A 207 -15.52 5.74 -31.98
CA THR A 207 -15.26 7.18 -31.80
C THR A 207 -13.78 7.50 -31.60
N LYS A 208 -12.86 6.57 -31.90
CA LYS A 208 -11.40 6.74 -31.75
C LYS A 208 -10.92 7.17 -30.35
N LEU A 209 -11.72 6.91 -29.30
CA LEU A 209 -11.31 7.22 -27.92
C LEU A 209 -10.13 6.36 -27.45
N ASN A 210 -9.86 5.25 -28.14
CA ASN A 210 -8.64 4.46 -28.00
C ASN A 210 -7.36 5.22 -28.41
N GLU A 211 -7.47 6.31 -29.16
CA GLU A 211 -6.35 7.17 -29.54
C GLU A 211 -6.30 8.42 -28.64
N GLU A 212 -7.46 8.97 -28.27
CA GLU A 212 -7.58 10.21 -27.50
C GLU A 212 -7.41 10.02 -25.98
N ILE A 213 -7.99 8.96 -25.41
CA ILE A 213 -7.90 8.66 -23.99
C ILE A 213 -6.60 7.90 -23.75
N LYS A 214 -5.65 8.58 -23.11
CA LYS A 214 -4.39 7.97 -22.64
C LYS A 214 -4.69 6.68 -21.88
N ILE A 215 -3.95 5.61 -22.16
CA ILE A 215 -4.19 4.25 -21.62
C ILE A 215 -4.48 4.28 -20.11
N TRP A 216 -3.70 5.06 -19.39
CA TRP A 216 -3.78 5.14 -17.94
C TRP A 216 -4.96 5.97 -17.39
N LYS A 217 -5.69 6.68 -18.24
CA LYS A 217 -6.98 7.32 -17.91
C LYS A 217 -8.18 6.39 -18.16
N ARG A 218 -7.96 5.23 -18.77
CA ARG A 218 -9.01 4.25 -19.11
C ARG A 218 -9.52 3.48 -17.89
N GLY A 219 -8.78 3.50 -16.78
CA GLY A 219 -9.13 2.77 -15.56
C GLY A 219 -8.70 1.30 -15.61
N GLY A 220 -8.89 0.58 -14.50
CA GLY A 220 -8.39 -0.79 -14.34
C GLY A 220 -9.48 -1.85 -14.31
N GLY A 221 -10.77 -1.47 -14.36
CA GLY A 221 -11.88 -2.42 -14.27
C GLY A 221 -12.21 -2.86 -12.85
N ALA A 222 -11.90 -2.04 -11.84
CA ALA A 222 -12.30 -2.32 -10.47
C ALA A 222 -13.82 -2.42 -10.35
N THR A 223 -14.28 -3.51 -9.74
CA THR A 223 -15.66 -3.68 -9.27
C THR A 223 -15.64 -4.02 -7.79
N GLU A 224 -16.76 -3.75 -7.10
CA GLU A 224 -16.90 -4.12 -5.69
C GLU A 224 -16.83 -5.65 -5.55
N GLU A 225 -17.56 -6.37 -6.41
CA GLU A 225 -17.55 -7.84 -6.49
C GLU A 225 -16.13 -8.42 -6.65
N LEU A 226 -15.27 -7.83 -7.50
CA LEU A 226 -13.90 -8.32 -7.70
C LEU A 226 -13.09 -8.27 -6.39
N TRP A 227 -13.17 -7.15 -5.68
CA TRP A 227 -12.46 -6.98 -4.42
C TRP A 227 -13.07 -7.82 -3.30
N GLU A 228 -14.39 -7.93 -3.23
CA GLU A 228 -15.06 -8.79 -2.27
C GLU A 228 -14.68 -10.26 -2.47
N ARG A 229 -14.70 -10.75 -3.72
CA ARG A 229 -14.24 -12.10 -4.07
C ARG A 229 -12.78 -12.32 -3.72
N TRP A 230 -11.93 -11.29 -3.79
CA TRP A 230 -10.55 -11.39 -3.37
C TRP A 230 -10.40 -11.50 -1.85
N ILE A 231 -11.12 -10.68 -1.09
CA ILE A 231 -11.06 -10.64 0.38
C ILE A 231 -11.62 -11.94 0.99
N ASN A 232 -12.57 -12.58 0.32
CA ASN A 232 -13.22 -13.82 0.77
C ASN A 232 -12.52 -15.11 0.31
N LYS A 233 -11.38 -15.02 -0.38
CA LYS A 233 -10.50 -16.18 -0.64
C LYS A 233 -9.67 -16.52 0.59
#